data_AF-A0A674AQ03-F1
#
_entry.id   AF-A0A674AQ03-F1
#
_cell.length_a   1.000
_cell.length_b   1.000
_cell.length_c   1.000
_cell.angle_alpha   90.00
_cell.angle_beta   90.00
_cell.angle_gamma   90.00
#
_symmetry.space_group_name_H-M   'P 1'
#
loop_
_entity.id
_entity.type
_entity.pdbx_description
1 polymer ?
#
loop_
_entity_poly.entity_id
_entity_poly.type
_entity_poly.pdbx_seq_one_letter_code
_entity_poly.pdbx_strand_id
1 'polypeptide(L)'
;MMGVLNHLSTLLLLSLLPPALSDVVNRFNPLCQKFFLEGTTPNLPGILVNGTVQNQDQDRYKLICQKYNNTYRFATLYDTENKIPVFSAYTFTGTSTDPLSNTNTSCRKSHSWMIEPELELDMKHRKVVNNQAVDTDYKNNKMNMHKGHLFPCSYVPDNDTRRSTFTQTPFPRTSHGTKADGG
;
A
#
# COMPACT_ATOMS: atom_id res chain seq x y z
N MET A 1 27.38 -32.34 12.54
CA MET A 1 27.05 -31.27 11.57
C MET A 1 25.54 -31.22 11.35
N MET A 2 24.75 -30.60 12.23
CA MET A 2 23.29 -30.43 12.01
C MET A 2 22.78 -29.01 12.33
N GLY A 3 23.65 -28.09 12.76
CA GLY A 3 23.26 -26.71 13.09
C GLY A 3 23.20 -25.75 11.90
N VAL A 4 23.85 -26.07 10.78
CA VAL A 4 23.95 -25.15 9.62
C VAL A 4 22.71 -25.21 8.73
N LEU A 5 22.01 -26.35 8.69
CA LEU A 5 20.86 -26.57 7.80
C LEU A 5 19.60 -25.76 8.20
N ASN A 6 19.37 -25.57 9.51
CA ASN A 6 18.22 -24.79 10.02
C ASN A 6 18.36 -23.28 9.78
N HIS A 7 19.59 -22.75 9.83
CA HIS A 7 19.83 -21.34 9.50
C HIS A 7 19.66 -21.07 8.00
N LEU A 8 20.12 -21.99 7.14
CA LEU A 8 19.90 -21.88 5.69
C LEU A 8 18.41 -21.93 5.33
N SER A 9 17.62 -22.79 5.98
CA SER A 9 16.17 -22.91 5.74
C SER A 9 15.40 -21.64 6.11
N THR A 10 15.74 -20.99 7.22
CA THR A 10 15.11 -19.72 7.65
C THR A 10 15.50 -18.55 6.75
N LEU A 11 16.75 -18.48 6.28
CA LEU A 11 17.19 -17.49 5.27
C LEU A 11 16.48 -17.68 3.92
N LEU A 12 16.25 -18.93 3.49
CA LEU A 12 15.54 -19.24 2.24
C LEU A 12 14.05 -18.84 2.30
N LEU A 13 13.43 -18.90 3.49
CA LEU A 13 12.04 -18.49 3.72
C LEU A 13 11.86 -16.97 3.68
N LEU A 14 12.84 -16.19 4.13
CA LEU A 14 12.80 -14.73 4.01
C LEU A 14 13.03 -14.25 2.56
N SER A 15 13.79 -14.98 1.73
CA SER A 15 14.02 -14.60 0.32
C SER A 15 12.82 -14.87 -0.61
N LEU A 16 11.80 -15.60 -0.13
CA LEU A 16 10.59 -15.92 -0.90
C LEU A 16 9.49 -14.86 -0.76
N LEU A 17 9.64 -13.91 0.18
CA LEU A 17 8.80 -12.73 0.24
C LEU A 17 9.39 -11.70 -0.73
N PRO A 18 8.64 -11.24 -1.75
CA PRO A 18 9.07 -10.08 -2.50
C PRO A 18 9.32 -8.95 -1.50
N PRO A 19 10.48 -8.29 -1.53
CA PRO A 19 10.71 -7.13 -0.69
C PRO A 19 9.83 -5.99 -1.22
N ALA A 20 8.57 -5.97 -0.76
CA ALA A 20 7.80 -4.76 -0.65
C ALA A 20 8.38 -3.99 0.54
N LEU A 21 9.49 -3.28 0.30
CA LEU A 21 9.99 -2.27 1.22
C LEU A 21 9.62 -0.94 0.61
N SER A 22 8.52 -0.36 1.08
CA SER A 22 8.10 1.01 0.78
C SER A 22 8.84 1.97 1.68
N ASP A 23 9.28 3.12 1.17
CA ASP A 23 10.02 4.09 1.97
C ASP A 23 9.07 5.07 2.68
N VAL A 24 9.18 5.21 4.01
CA VAL A 24 8.56 6.33 4.74
C VAL A 24 9.43 7.58 4.59
N VAL A 25 8.88 8.64 4.01
CA VAL A 25 9.63 9.83 3.58
C VAL A 25 9.12 11.11 4.26
N ASN A 26 9.97 12.14 4.33
CA ASN A 26 9.57 13.45 4.84
C ASN A 26 8.85 14.31 3.79
N ARG A 27 9.10 14.04 2.50
CA ARG A 27 8.46 14.65 1.32
C ARG A 27 8.44 13.63 0.19
N PHE A 28 7.43 13.69 -0.70
CA PHE A 28 7.35 12.79 -1.85
C PHE A 28 8.40 13.07 -2.93
N ASN A 29 8.88 14.32 -3.03
CA ASN A 29 9.95 14.69 -3.94
C ASN A 29 11.32 14.29 -3.33
N PRO A 30 12.21 13.62 -4.08
CA PRO A 30 12.10 13.32 -5.52
C PRO A 30 11.49 11.94 -5.84
N LEU A 31 11.50 11.01 -4.88
CA LEU A 31 11.27 9.58 -5.12
C LEU A 31 9.93 9.24 -5.80
N CYS A 32 8.87 9.94 -5.38
CA CYS A 32 7.49 9.70 -5.82
C CYS A 32 6.87 10.87 -6.59
N GLN A 33 7.66 11.89 -6.92
CA GLN A 33 7.16 13.10 -7.57
C GLN A 33 6.36 12.79 -8.84
N LYS A 34 6.83 11.81 -9.63
CA LYS A 34 6.23 11.41 -10.93
C LYS A 34 4.77 10.95 -10.84
N PHE A 35 4.26 10.59 -9.66
CA PHE A 35 2.88 10.13 -9.49
C PHE A 35 1.88 11.25 -9.25
N PHE A 36 2.37 12.45 -8.99
CA PHE A 36 1.54 13.62 -8.78
C PHE A 36 1.34 14.34 -10.12
N LEU A 37 0.14 14.90 -10.31
CA LEU A 37 -0.16 15.72 -11.48
C LEU A 37 0.85 16.88 -11.53
N GLU A 38 1.57 17.00 -12.66
CA GLU A 38 2.63 18.00 -12.85
C GLU A 38 3.73 17.97 -11.78
N GLY A 39 3.90 16.83 -11.10
CA GLY A 39 4.84 16.69 -9.99
C GLY A 39 4.48 17.49 -8.74
N THR A 40 3.22 17.95 -8.63
CA THR A 40 2.76 18.86 -7.56
C THR A 40 1.97 18.08 -6.50
N THR A 41 2.51 18.01 -5.30
CA THR A 41 1.82 17.40 -4.15
C THR A 41 0.62 18.28 -3.72
N PRO A 42 -0.55 17.69 -3.43
CA PRO A 42 -1.71 18.46 -2.96
C PRO A 42 -1.43 19.11 -1.61
N ASN A 43 -2.04 20.29 -1.41
CA ASN A 43 -2.11 20.91 -0.09
C ASN A 43 -3.38 20.44 0.62
N LEU A 44 -3.23 19.87 1.80
CA LEU A 44 -4.29 19.51 2.73
C LEU A 44 -4.10 20.39 3.98
N PRO A 45 -4.84 21.51 4.10
CA PRO A 45 -4.69 22.42 5.23
C PRO A 45 -4.76 21.68 6.57
N GLY A 46 -3.83 22.00 7.47
CA GLY A 46 -3.68 21.34 8.76
C GLY A 46 -2.88 20.04 8.75
N ILE A 47 -2.71 19.37 7.60
CA ILE A 47 -2.03 18.07 7.51
C ILE A 47 -0.77 18.15 6.65
N LEU A 48 -0.92 18.47 5.36
CA LEU A 48 0.14 18.43 4.35
C LEU A 48 0.21 19.78 3.64
N VAL A 49 1.26 20.56 3.90
CA VAL A 49 1.44 21.87 3.26
C VAL A 49 2.80 21.92 2.61
N ASN A 50 2.84 22.36 1.35
CA ASN A 50 4.05 22.39 0.52
C ASN A 50 4.76 21.02 0.49
N GLY A 51 3.99 19.93 0.47
CA GLY A 51 4.52 18.56 0.39
C GLY A 51 5.22 18.05 1.65
N THR A 52 5.04 18.70 2.79
CA THR A 52 5.54 18.25 4.10
C THR A 52 4.40 18.15 5.11
N VAL A 53 4.40 17.08 5.92
CA VAL A 53 3.46 16.94 7.05
C VAL A 53 3.78 18.00 8.10
N GLN A 54 2.75 18.68 8.60
CA GLN A 54 2.92 19.70 9.64
C GLN A 54 3.47 19.09 10.94
N ASN A 55 4.35 19.82 11.63
CA ASN A 55 5.13 19.29 12.76
C ASN A 55 4.26 18.64 13.84
N GLN A 56 3.10 19.23 14.16
CA GLN A 56 2.21 18.68 15.18
C GLN A 56 1.60 17.32 14.83
N ASP A 57 1.65 16.91 13.56
CA ASP A 57 1.05 15.66 13.09
C ASP A 57 2.08 14.67 12.49
N GLN A 58 3.38 14.92 12.62
CA GLN A 58 4.43 14.08 12.02
C GLN A 58 4.45 12.64 12.55
N ASP A 59 3.99 12.42 13.79
CA ASP A 59 3.91 11.08 14.37
C ASP A 59 2.72 10.28 13.83
N ARG A 60 1.65 10.97 13.43
CA ARG A 60 0.40 10.38 12.95
C ARG A 60 0.40 10.18 11.43
N TYR A 61 0.72 11.21 10.68
CA TYR A 61 0.66 11.15 9.22
C TYR A 61 2.00 10.77 8.62
N LYS A 62 2.01 9.70 7.83
CA LYS A 62 3.22 9.19 7.16
C LYS A 62 3.07 9.31 5.65
N LEU A 63 4.07 9.93 5.02
CA LEU A 63 4.20 9.92 3.56
C LEU A 63 4.95 8.65 3.17
N ILE A 64 4.35 7.85 2.30
CA ILE A 64 4.87 6.54 1.92
C ILE A 64 5.11 6.52 0.41
N CYS A 65 6.34 6.21 0.03
CA CYS A 65 6.74 5.90 -1.32
C CYS A 65 6.69 4.40 -1.54
N GLN A 66 5.62 3.96 -2.21
CA GLN A 66 5.27 2.55 -2.33
C GLN A 66 6.16 1.87 -3.35
N LYS A 67 6.98 0.92 -2.87
CA LYS A 67 8.05 0.31 -3.66
C LYS A 67 7.91 -1.20 -3.65
N TYR A 68 7.95 -1.75 -4.85
CA TYR A 68 7.77 -3.16 -5.10
C TYR A 68 8.73 -3.62 -6.18
N ASN A 69 9.46 -4.71 -5.91
CA ASN A 69 10.51 -5.23 -6.80
C ASN A 69 11.50 -4.12 -7.19
N ASN A 70 11.98 -3.40 -6.16
CA ASN A 70 12.91 -2.27 -6.25
C ASN A 70 12.44 -1.06 -7.10
N THR A 71 11.16 -1.00 -7.46
CA THR A 71 10.59 0.07 -8.27
C THR A 71 9.49 0.80 -7.51
N TYR A 72 9.56 2.13 -7.44
CA TYR A 72 8.44 2.94 -6.93
C TYR A 72 7.25 2.84 -7.89
N ARG A 73 6.08 2.52 -7.34
CA ARG A 73 4.85 2.25 -8.09
C ARG A 73 3.74 3.27 -7.85
N PHE A 74 3.64 3.84 -6.66
CA PHE A 74 2.67 4.89 -6.31
C PHE A 74 3.11 5.62 -5.03
N ALA A 75 2.35 6.62 -4.59
CA ALA A 75 2.54 7.34 -3.34
C ALA A 75 1.28 7.27 -2.48
N THR A 76 1.43 7.30 -1.15
CA THR A 76 0.30 7.32 -0.21
C THR A 76 0.59 8.27 0.95
N LEU A 77 -0.38 9.09 1.33
CA LEU A 77 -0.42 9.73 2.65
C LEU A 77 -1.26 8.84 3.57
N TYR A 78 -0.71 8.44 4.70
CA TYR A 78 -1.30 7.46 5.60
C TYR A 78 -1.52 8.03 7.00
N ASP A 79 -2.68 7.76 7.59
CA ASP A 79 -3.03 8.09 8.97
C ASP A 79 -2.85 6.85 9.85
N THR A 80 -1.81 6.82 10.69
CA THR A 80 -1.49 5.66 11.54
C THR A 80 -2.44 5.49 12.72
N GLU A 81 -3.06 6.57 13.18
CA GLU A 81 -3.99 6.54 14.31
C GLU A 81 -5.31 5.91 13.89
N ASN A 82 -5.86 6.36 12.75
CA ASN A 82 -7.07 5.76 12.17
C ASN A 82 -6.78 4.50 11.35
N LYS A 83 -5.51 4.20 11.09
CA LYS A 83 -5.04 3.08 10.27
C LYS A 83 -5.62 3.08 8.85
N ILE A 84 -5.83 4.25 8.26
CA ILE A 84 -6.40 4.41 6.91
C ILE A 84 -5.51 5.26 6.02
N PRO A 85 -5.44 4.95 4.71
CA PRO A 85 -4.85 5.87 3.76
C PRO A 85 -5.77 7.09 3.57
N VAL A 86 -5.17 8.28 3.63
CA VAL A 86 -5.87 9.56 3.39
C VAL A 86 -6.03 9.79 1.89
N PHE A 87 -4.95 9.60 1.13
CA PHE A 87 -4.98 9.57 -0.33
C PHE A 87 -3.85 8.70 -0.89
N SER A 88 -4.01 8.28 -2.14
CA SER A 88 -2.93 7.74 -2.96
C SER A 88 -2.79 8.54 -4.25
N ALA A 89 -1.55 8.69 -4.74
CA ALA A 89 -1.24 9.28 -6.03
C ALA A 89 -0.55 8.24 -6.90
N TYR A 90 -1.01 8.10 -8.14
CA TYR A 90 -0.50 7.15 -9.12
C TYR A 90 -0.75 7.68 -10.53
N THR A 91 0.04 7.20 -11.49
CA THR A 91 -0.15 7.55 -12.90
C THR A 91 -1.06 6.52 -13.55
N PHE A 92 -2.19 6.97 -14.09
CA PHE A 92 -3.03 6.13 -14.95
C PHE A 92 -2.48 6.15 -16.38
N THR A 93 -2.01 5.01 -16.86
CA THR A 93 -1.43 4.86 -18.21
C THR A 93 -2.39 4.21 -19.21
N GLY A 94 -3.68 4.10 -18.86
CA GLY A 94 -4.66 3.34 -19.64
C GLY A 94 -4.71 1.85 -19.28
N THR A 95 -5.47 1.08 -20.05
CA THR A 95 -5.53 -0.38 -19.92
C THR A 95 -4.21 -1.00 -20.34
N SER A 96 -3.64 -1.85 -19.49
CA SER A 96 -2.45 -2.63 -19.79
C SER A 96 -2.59 -3.38 -21.12
N THR A 97 -1.54 -3.37 -21.93
CA THR A 97 -1.43 -4.19 -23.15
C THR A 97 -1.14 -5.66 -22.85
N ASP A 98 -0.84 -6.00 -21.59
CA ASP A 98 -0.64 -7.38 -21.15
C ASP A 98 -1.99 -8.13 -21.11
N PRO A 99 -2.16 -9.19 -21.92
CA PRO A 99 -3.35 -10.04 -21.91
C PRO A 99 -3.65 -10.74 -20.58
N LEU A 100 -2.68 -10.77 -19.65
CA LEU A 100 -2.88 -11.27 -18.28
C LEU A 100 -3.25 -10.15 -17.30
N SER A 101 -3.09 -8.89 -17.70
CA SER A 101 -3.46 -7.69 -16.95
C SER A 101 -4.86 -7.18 -17.26
N ASN A 102 -5.28 -7.31 -18.52
CA ASN A 102 -6.59 -6.87 -19.00
C ASN A 102 -7.78 -7.73 -18.52
N THR A 103 -7.54 -8.85 -17.83
CA THR A 103 -8.64 -9.65 -17.25
C THR A 103 -8.96 -9.15 -15.84
N ASN A 104 -10.16 -8.62 -15.61
CA ASN A 104 -10.69 -8.33 -14.26
C ASN A 104 -10.53 -9.51 -13.28
N THR A 105 -10.41 -10.73 -13.82
CA THR A 105 -10.12 -11.97 -13.10
C THR A 105 -8.81 -11.93 -12.31
N SER A 106 -7.78 -11.21 -12.77
CA SER A 106 -6.48 -11.20 -12.08
C SER A 106 -6.53 -10.48 -10.73
N CYS A 107 -7.31 -9.41 -10.62
CA CYS A 107 -7.56 -8.73 -9.35
C CYS A 107 -8.41 -9.56 -8.39
N ARG A 108 -9.28 -10.41 -8.95
CA ARG A 108 -10.13 -11.32 -8.18
C ARG A 108 -9.38 -12.56 -7.71
N LYS A 109 -8.22 -12.88 -8.29
CA LYS A 109 -7.32 -13.89 -7.72
C LYS A 109 -6.84 -13.36 -6.37
N SER A 110 -7.01 -14.16 -5.32
CA SER A 110 -6.68 -13.80 -3.95
C SER A 110 -5.17 -13.55 -3.82
N HIS A 111 -4.75 -12.29 -3.91
CA HIS A 111 -3.44 -11.87 -3.46
C HIS A 111 -3.50 -11.61 -1.96
N SER A 112 -2.53 -12.14 -1.22
CA SER A 112 -2.37 -11.84 0.20
C SER A 112 -2.03 -10.36 0.36
N TRP A 113 -2.74 -9.68 1.26
CA TRP A 113 -2.40 -8.33 1.68
C TRP A 113 -1.07 -8.35 2.43
N MET A 114 -0.20 -7.40 2.12
CA MET A 114 1.10 -7.27 2.75
C MET A 114 1.03 -6.21 3.87
N ILE A 115 1.94 -6.35 4.84
CA ILE A 115 2.15 -5.38 5.92
C ILE A 115 3.34 -4.52 5.52
N GLU A 116 3.23 -3.21 5.74
CA GLU A 116 4.33 -2.26 5.53
C GLU A 116 5.20 -2.26 6.80
N PRO A 117 6.37 -2.91 6.80
CA PRO A 117 7.18 -3.05 8.00
C PRO A 117 7.74 -1.71 8.47
N GLU A 118 7.95 -0.75 7.56
CA GLU A 118 8.52 0.56 7.88
C GLU A 118 7.57 1.47 8.68
N LEU A 119 6.28 1.17 8.72
CA LEU A 119 5.33 1.88 9.58
C LEU A 119 5.47 1.46 11.05
N GLU A 120 6.24 0.42 11.35
CA GLU A 120 6.22 -0.27 12.64
C GLU A 120 7.62 -0.24 13.25
N LEU A 121 7.75 0.44 14.39
CA LEU A 121 9.04 0.68 15.03
C LEU A 121 9.72 -0.60 15.56
N ASP A 122 8.95 -1.66 15.86
CA ASP A 122 9.46 -2.87 16.52
C ASP A 122 8.95 -4.18 15.89
N MET A 123 8.92 -4.26 14.55
CA MET A 123 8.68 -5.53 13.85
C MET A 123 9.74 -6.60 14.15
N LYS A 124 10.90 -6.19 14.69
CA LYS A 124 12.07 -7.06 14.92
C LYS A 124 11.98 -7.90 16.19
N HIS A 125 11.29 -7.42 17.24
CA HIS A 125 11.16 -8.15 18.51
C HIS A 125 9.74 -8.55 18.85
N ARG A 126 8.73 -7.90 18.26
CA ARG A 126 7.32 -8.18 18.53
C ARG A 126 6.56 -8.21 17.21
N LYS A 127 5.80 -9.28 16.97
CA LYS A 127 4.90 -9.40 15.80
C LYS A 127 3.61 -8.60 16.02
N VAL A 128 3.75 -7.38 16.56
CA VAL A 128 2.65 -6.49 16.93
C VAL A 128 2.59 -5.40 15.88
N VAL A 129 1.46 -5.34 15.18
CA VAL A 129 1.19 -4.38 14.12
C VAL A 129 0.22 -3.35 14.70
N ASN A 130 0.71 -2.16 15.03
CA ASN A 130 -0.08 -1.15 15.73
C ASN A 130 -0.48 0.02 14.84
N ASN A 131 0.38 0.39 13.90
CA ASN A 131 0.22 1.62 13.13
C ASN A 131 -0.57 1.41 11.84
N GLN A 132 -0.92 0.17 11.51
CA GLN A 132 -1.71 -0.14 10.32
C GLN A 132 -2.83 -1.16 10.55
N ALA A 133 -3.76 -1.19 9.60
CA ALA A 133 -4.89 -2.09 9.63
C ALA A 133 -4.48 -3.51 9.20
N VAL A 134 -4.91 -4.50 9.96
CA VAL A 134 -4.62 -5.93 9.73
C VAL A 134 -5.89 -6.72 9.41
N ASP A 135 -5.73 -7.96 8.95
CA ASP A 135 -6.84 -8.86 8.64
C ASP A 135 -7.89 -8.97 9.74
N THR A 136 -7.48 -8.96 11.00
CA THR A 136 -8.38 -9.06 12.16
C THR A 136 -9.27 -7.85 12.32
N ASP A 137 -8.80 -6.65 11.95
CA ASP A 137 -9.60 -5.43 12.01
C ASP A 137 -10.80 -5.53 11.05
N TYR A 138 -10.61 -6.16 9.89
CA TYR A 138 -11.67 -6.40 8.92
C TYR A 138 -12.54 -7.62 9.25
N LYS A 139 -12.00 -8.68 9.86
CA LYS A 139 -12.80 -9.84 10.25
C LYS A 139 -13.74 -9.54 11.42
N ASN A 140 -13.31 -8.69 12.35
CA ASN A 140 -14.02 -8.43 13.60
C ASN A 140 -14.84 -7.13 13.57
N ASN A 141 -14.97 -6.48 12.41
CA ASN A 141 -15.72 -5.23 12.32
C ASN A 141 -17.24 -5.49 12.28
N LYS A 142 -18.01 -4.65 12.98
CA LYS A 142 -19.49 -4.73 13.05
C LYS A 142 -20.20 -4.14 11.82
N MET A 143 -19.45 -3.51 10.91
CA MET A 143 -19.98 -2.74 9.78
C MET A 143 -19.87 -3.49 8.44
N ASN A 144 -19.47 -4.77 8.45
CA ASN A 144 -19.23 -5.57 7.24
C ASN A 144 -18.30 -4.89 6.22
N MET A 145 -17.29 -4.19 6.70
CA MET A 145 -16.32 -3.52 5.84
C MET A 145 -15.32 -4.52 5.25
N HIS A 146 -15.00 -4.31 3.98
CA HIS A 146 -14.00 -5.05 3.24
C HIS A 146 -12.79 -4.18 2.96
N LYS A 147 -11.69 -4.87 2.62
CA LYS A 147 -10.46 -4.26 2.17
C LYS A 147 -10.62 -3.71 0.75
N GLY A 148 -10.56 -2.39 0.60
CA GLY A 148 -10.61 -1.70 -0.68
C GLY A 148 -9.24 -1.19 -1.11
N HIS A 149 -9.02 -1.15 -2.43
CA HIS A 149 -7.87 -0.48 -3.02
C HIS A 149 -8.20 1.00 -3.30
N LEU A 150 -7.29 1.92 -2.94
CA LEU A 150 -7.30 3.31 -3.42
C LEU A 150 -6.67 3.43 -4.80
N PHE A 151 -5.52 2.79 -5.03
CA PHE A 151 -4.99 2.57 -6.38
C PHE A 151 -5.59 1.27 -6.94
N PRO A 152 -6.59 1.35 -7.85
CA PRO A 152 -7.34 0.16 -8.24
C PRO A 152 -6.46 -0.80 -9.02
N CYS A 153 -6.36 -2.04 -8.53
CA CYS A 153 -5.56 -3.09 -9.15
C CYS A 153 -5.97 -3.40 -10.61
N SER A 154 -7.20 -3.02 -11.02
CA SER A 154 -7.76 -3.28 -12.36
C SER A 154 -7.26 -2.31 -13.42
N TYR A 155 -6.67 -1.18 -13.01
CA TYR A 155 -6.23 -0.10 -13.88
C TYR A 155 -4.71 0.11 -13.83
N VAL A 156 -3.99 -0.92 -13.40
CA VAL A 156 -2.52 -0.91 -13.29
C VAL A 156 -1.86 -1.29 -14.62
N PRO A 157 -0.67 -0.74 -14.92
CA PRO A 157 0.04 -1.00 -16.18
C PRO A 157 0.57 -2.44 -16.31
N ASP A 158 0.91 -3.11 -15.21
CA ASP A 158 1.61 -4.39 -15.22
C ASP A 158 1.36 -5.19 -13.93
N ASN A 159 1.75 -6.48 -13.92
CA ASN A 159 1.53 -7.38 -12.80
C ASN A 159 2.29 -6.99 -11.52
N ASP A 160 3.49 -6.41 -11.62
CA ASP A 160 4.22 -5.98 -10.43
C ASP A 160 3.53 -4.77 -9.79
N THR A 161 3.08 -3.81 -10.59
CA THR A 161 2.24 -2.70 -10.12
C THR A 161 0.93 -3.20 -9.54
N ARG A 162 0.31 -4.23 -10.15
CA ARG A 162 -0.87 -4.89 -9.60
C ARG A 162 -0.61 -5.45 -8.21
N ARG A 163 0.46 -6.23 -8.05
CA ARG A 163 0.84 -6.83 -6.77
C ARG A 163 1.18 -5.76 -5.72
N SER A 164 1.81 -4.66 -6.14
CA SER A 164 2.06 -3.54 -5.24
C SER A 164 0.77 -2.90 -4.72
N THR A 165 -0.36 -2.95 -5.42
CA THR A 165 -1.61 -2.39 -4.87
C THR A 165 -2.15 -3.17 -3.66
N PHE A 166 -1.62 -4.36 -3.37
CA PHE A 166 -1.93 -5.16 -2.18
C PHE A 166 -0.94 -4.93 -1.02
N THR A 167 0.10 -4.11 -1.21
CA THR A 167 0.90 -3.56 -0.09
C THR A 167 0.18 -2.44 0.61
N GLN A 168 -0.84 -1.85 -0.03
CA GLN A 168 -1.70 -0.87 0.62
C GLN A 168 -2.26 -1.42 1.93
N THR A 169 -2.18 -0.58 2.95
CA THR A 169 -3.10 -0.59 4.06
C THR A 169 -4.50 -0.32 3.50
N PRO A 170 -5.38 -1.32 3.50
CA PRO A 170 -6.61 -1.25 2.73
C PRO A 170 -7.51 -0.12 3.22
N PHE A 171 -8.27 0.50 2.30
CA PHE A 171 -9.33 1.44 2.65
C PHE A 171 -10.61 0.68 2.99
N PRO A 172 -11.28 0.95 4.12
CA PRO A 172 -12.54 0.28 4.46
C PRO A 172 -13.68 0.59 3.47
N ARG A 173 -14.29 -0.43 2.87
CA ARG A 173 -15.42 -0.29 1.93
C ARG A 173 -16.61 -1.15 2.33
N THR A 174 -17.83 -0.59 2.30
CA THR A 174 -19.08 -1.34 2.53
C THR A 174 -19.47 -2.17 1.30
N SER A 175 -20.21 -3.26 1.50
CA SER A 175 -20.62 -4.23 0.48
C SER A 175 -21.71 -3.75 -0.50
N HIS A 176 -22.07 -2.47 -0.54
CA HIS A 176 -23.04 -1.97 -1.52
C HIS A 176 -22.47 -2.13 -2.94
N GLY A 177 -23.01 -3.13 -3.65
CA GLY A 177 -22.67 -3.41 -5.03
C GLY A 177 -23.00 -2.21 -5.90
N THR A 178 -21.96 -1.61 -6.49
CA THR A 178 -22.13 -0.79 -7.69
C THR A 178 -22.52 -1.73 -8.82
N LYS A 179 -23.83 -1.98 -8.98
CA LYS A 179 -24.38 -2.09 -10.32
C LYS A 179 -24.12 -0.72 -10.94
N ALA A 180 -23.14 -0.66 -11.83
CA ALA A 180 -23.11 0.42 -12.80
C ALA A 180 -24.36 0.22 -13.66
N ASP A 181 -25.42 0.97 -13.36
CA ASP A 181 -26.49 1.17 -14.34
C ASP A 181 -25.86 1.98 -15.47
N GLY A 182 -25.54 1.28 -16.56
CA GLY A 182 -25.18 1.89 -17.82
C GLY A 182 -26.44 2.54 -18.40
N GLY A 183 -26.44 3.87 -18.43
CA GLY A 183 -27.26 4.65 -19.35
C GLY A 183 -26.68 4.65 -20.75
#